data_AF-A0A835RFR4-F1
#
_entry.id   AF-A0A835RFR4-F1
#
_cell.length_a   1.000
_cell.length_b   1.000
_cell.length_c   1.000
_cell.angle_alpha   90.00
_cell.angle_beta   90.00
_cell.angle_gamma   90.00
#
_symmetry.space_group_name_H-M   'P 1'
#
loop_
_entity.id
_entity.type
_entity.pdbx_description
1 polymer ?
#
loop_
_entity_poly.entity_id
_entity_poly.type
_entity_poly.pdbx_seq_one_letter_code
_entity_poly.pdbx_strand_id
1 'polypeptide(L)'
;MLPAPQVAIDYYMNEDLYLFDEFQTSRTPNSRRPIIENLYDVFVNVRDDEAEHCKTMKACQIHGNLRSPHSSMTEDRDDAVCNVSSVDCEGFVDCLKKSLTGK
;
A
#
# COMPACT_ATOMS: atom_id res chain seq x y z
N MET A 1 15.41 -24.12 -15.54
CA MET A 1 14.80 -23.16 -14.60
C MET A 1 14.08 -23.93 -13.52
N LEU A 2 14.02 -23.39 -12.30
CA LEU A 2 13.24 -24.01 -11.23
C LEU A 2 11.74 -23.75 -11.45
N PRO A 3 10.87 -24.75 -11.25
CA PRO A 3 9.44 -24.56 -11.38
C PRO A 3 8.91 -23.60 -10.32
N ALA A 4 7.85 -22.87 -10.65
CA ALA A 4 7.18 -22.02 -9.67
C ALA A 4 6.47 -22.87 -8.60
N PRO A 5 6.47 -22.46 -7.32
CA PRO A 5 5.69 -23.11 -6.29
C PRO A 5 4.19 -23.02 -6.56
N GLN A 6 3.45 -24.08 -6.28
CA GLN A 6 1.99 -24.13 -6.53
C GLN A 6 1.24 -22.99 -5.82
N VAL A 7 1.62 -22.68 -4.57
CA VAL A 7 1.02 -21.57 -3.81
C VAL A 7 1.16 -20.21 -4.50
N ALA A 8 2.27 -19.96 -5.22
CA ALA A 8 2.46 -18.71 -5.93
C ALA A 8 1.60 -18.65 -7.19
N ILE A 9 1.48 -19.77 -7.91
CA ILE A 9 0.56 -19.88 -9.05
C ILE A 9 -0.86 -19.62 -8.57
N ASP A 10 -1.29 -20.29 -7.50
CA ASP A 10 -2.64 -20.15 -6.96
C ASP A 10 -2.92 -18.72 -6.46
N TYR A 11 -1.92 -18.03 -5.90
CA TYR A 11 -2.08 -16.66 -5.41
C TYR A 11 -2.16 -15.63 -6.54
N TYR A 12 -1.32 -15.76 -7.57
CA TYR A 12 -1.19 -14.74 -8.61
C TYR A 12 -2.05 -14.99 -9.86
N MET A 13 -2.51 -16.22 -10.10
CA MET A 13 -3.24 -16.59 -11.32
C MET A 13 -4.72 -16.93 -11.12
N ASN A 14 -5.19 -17.13 -9.88
CA ASN A 14 -6.60 -17.41 -9.64
C ASN A 14 -7.47 -16.15 -9.71
N GLU A 15 -8.78 -16.36 -9.87
CA GLU A 15 -9.72 -15.34 -10.35
C GLU A 15 -10.00 -14.19 -9.37
N ASP A 16 -9.76 -14.36 -8.07
CA ASP A 16 -10.04 -13.33 -7.06
C ASP A 16 -8.79 -12.51 -6.69
N LEU A 17 -8.34 -11.68 -7.64
CA LEU A 17 -7.24 -10.70 -7.43
C LEU A 17 -7.73 -9.40 -6.75
N TYR A 18 -8.89 -9.42 -6.08
CA TYR A 18 -9.52 -8.25 -5.46
C TYR A 18 -8.57 -7.47 -4.54
N LEU A 19 -7.69 -8.16 -3.81
CA LEU A 19 -6.69 -7.54 -2.94
C LEU A 19 -5.66 -6.67 -3.69
N PHE A 20 -5.36 -6.97 -4.95
CA PHE A 20 -4.38 -6.19 -5.72
C PHE A 20 -4.94 -4.83 -6.13
N ASP A 21 -6.18 -4.81 -6.60
CA ASP A 21 -6.78 -3.60 -7.17
C ASP A 21 -7.30 -2.63 -6.10
N GLU A 22 -7.68 -3.12 -4.91
CA GLU A 22 -8.24 -2.27 -3.85
C GLU A 22 -7.18 -1.58 -2.99
N PHE A 23 -6.03 -2.24 -2.73
CA PHE A 23 -4.99 -1.71 -1.83
C PHE A 23 -3.83 -1.00 -2.55
N GLN A 24 -3.79 -1.04 -3.88
CA GLN A 24 -2.79 -0.32 -4.66
C GLN A 24 -3.23 1.13 -4.89
N THR A 25 -2.62 2.04 -4.13
CA THR A 25 -2.96 3.48 -4.17
C THR A 25 -2.41 4.22 -5.40
N SER A 26 -1.48 3.61 -6.14
CA SER A 26 -0.72 4.29 -7.21
C SER A 26 -1.00 3.82 -8.63
N ARG A 27 -1.88 2.82 -8.79
CA ARG A 27 -2.17 2.19 -10.08
C ARG A 27 -3.67 2.15 -10.36
N THR A 28 -4.01 2.14 -11.65
CA THR A 28 -5.39 1.96 -12.08
C THR A 28 -5.83 0.51 -11.82
N PRO A 29 -7.05 0.27 -11.31
CA PRO A 29 -7.59 -1.08 -11.15
C PRO A 29 -7.51 -1.89 -12.44
N ASN A 30 -7.23 -3.18 -12.32
CA ASN A 30 -7.10 -4.15 -13.41
C ASN A 30 -5.93 -3.89 -14.38
N SER A 31 -5.03 -2.97 -14.07
CA SER A 31 -3.89 -2.63 -14.94
C SER A 31 -2.75 -3.65 -14.91
N ARG A 32 -2.67 -4.49 -13.86
CA ARG A 32 -1.65 -5.53 -13.71
C ARG A 32 -2.30 -6.90 -13.51
N ARG A 33 -1.87 -7.86 -14.34
CA ARG A 33 -2.18 -9.29 -14.20
C ARG A 33 -0.85 -10.05 -14.19
N PRO A 34 -0.37 -10.49 -13.02
CA PRO A 34 0.92 -11.16 -12.90
C PRO A 34 0.96 -12.47 -13.69
N ILE A 35 2.07 -12.73 -14.37
CA ILE A 35 2.33 -13.99 -15.08
C ILE A 35 3.45 -14.76 -14.34
N ILE A 36 3.36 -16.10 -14.29
CA ILE A 36 4.27 -17.00 -13.58
C ILE A 36 4.46 -18.24 -14.43
N GLU A 37 5.66 -18.39 -14.98
CA GLU A 37 6.10 -19.59 -15.71
C GLU A 37 7.21 -20.32 -14.93
N ASN A 38 7.96 -19.58 -14.10
CA ASN A 38 9.09 -20.11 -13.36
C ASN A 38 9.28 -19.40 -12.00
N LEU A 39 10.20 -19.90 -11.17
CA LEU A 39 10.47 -19.33 -9.84
C LEU A 39 10.97 -17.87 -9.87
N TYR A 40 11.68 -17.47 -10.92
CA TYR A 40 12.15 -16.09 -11.04
C TYR A 40 10.99 -15.11 -11.21
N ASP A 41 9.95 -15.49 -11.96
CA ASP A 41 8.76 -14.65 -12.14
C ASP A 41 8.04 -14.41 -10.80
N VAL A 42 8.06 -15.39 -9.90
CA VAL A 42 7.53 -15.24 -8.53
C VAL A 42 8.26 -14.12 -7.80
N PHE A 43 9.60 -14.10 -7.85
CA PHE A 43 10.37 -13.03 -7.21
C PHE A 43 10.14 -11.66 -7.84
N VAL A 44 9.95 -11.60 -9.16
CA VAL A 44 9.60 -10.35 -9.86
C VAL A 44 8.23 -9.84 -9.38
N ASN A 45 7.24 -10.72 -9.29
CA ASN A 45 5.90 -10.36 -8.82
C ASN A 45 5.93 -9.87 -7.36
N VAL A 46 6.64 -10.57 -6.47
CA VAL A 46 6.81 -10.16 -5.07
C VAL A 46 7.48 -8.79 -4.97
N ARG A 47 8.57 -8.56 -5.71
CA ARG A 47 9.27 -7.27 -5.73
C ARG A 47 8.32 -6.13 -6.10
N ASP A 48 7.53 -6.34 -7.14
CA ASP A 48 6.60 -5.32 -7.64
C ASP A 48 5.50 -5.03 -6.63
N ASP A 49 5.01 -6.04 -5.90
CA ASP A 49 4.04 -5.87 -4.82
C ASP A 49 4.62 -5.09 -3.63
N GLU A 50 5.85 -5.40 -3.21
CA GLU A 50 6.51 -4.67 -2.13
C GLU A 50 6.75 -3.19 -2.49
N ALA A 51 7.02 -2.89 -3.77
CA ALA A 51 7.11 -1.51 -4.23
C ALA A 51 5.76 -0.79 -4.13
N GLU A 52 4.65 -1.44 -4.42
CA GLU A 52 3.30 -0.87 -4.23
C GLU A 52 2.96 -0.75 -2.73
N HIS A 53 3.32 -1.72 -1.90
CA HIS A 53 3.17 -1.61 -0.44
C HIS A 53 3.87 -0.37 0.11
N CYS A 54 5.11 -0.08 -0.30
CA CYS A 54 5.80 1.13 0.13
C CYS A 54 5.03 2.41 -0.24
N LYS A 55 4.42 2.46 -1.42
CA LYS A 55 3.63 3.62 -1.86
C LYS A 55 2.36 3.77 -1.04
N THR A 56 1.66 2.66 -0.80
CA THR A 56 0.47 2.66 0.06
C THR A 56 0.82 3.07 1.48
N MET A 57 1.89 2.55 2.06
CA MET A 57 2.36 2.96 3.40
C MET A 57 2.70 4.45 3.47
N LYS A 58 3.30 5.01 2.40
CA LYS A 58 3.54 6.46 2.30
C LYS A 58 2.24 7.24 2.16
N ALA A 59 1.28 6.76 1.38
CA ALA A 59 -0.03 7.38 1.22
C ALA A 59 -0.80 7.43 2.56
N CYS A 60 -0.69 6.39 3.39
CA CYS A 60 -1.28 6.33 4.73
C CYS A 60 -0.72 7.38 5.71
N GLN A 61 0.45 7.98 5.44
CA GLN A 61 1.02 9.02 6.30
C GLN A 61 0.31 10.38 6.13
N ILE A 62 -0.48 10.54 5.06
CA ILE A 62 -1.20 11.78 4.76
C ILE A 62 -2.68 11.59 5.08
N HIS A 63 -3.21 12.38 6.01
CA HIS A 63 -4.62 12.36 6.38
C HIS A 63 -5.51 12.68 5.17
N GLY A 64 -6.59 11.91 4.99
CA GLY A 64 -7.55 12.10 3.91
C GLY A 64 -7.12 11.56 2.53
N ASN A 65 -5.93 10.98 2.41
CA ASN A 65 -5.41 10.48 1.12
C ASN A 65 -5.95 9.09 0.73
N LEU A 66 -6.65 8.41 1.64
CA LEU A 66 -7.34 7.14 1.38
C LEU A 66 -8.85 7.36 1.43
N ARG A 67 -9.55 6.91 0.39
CA ARG A 67 -11.00 6.98 0.28
C ARG A 67 -11.57 5.58 0.12
N SER A 68 -12.55 5.23 0.96
CA SER A 68 -13.28 3.97 0.83
C SER A 68 -14.04 3.93 -0.51
N PRO A 69 -13.98 2.84 -1.28
CA PRO A 69 -14.77 2.64 -2.50
C PRO A 69 -16.28 2.74 -2.26
N HIS A 70 -16.74 2.57 -1.02
CA HIS A 70 -18.15 2.64 -0.63
C HIS A 70 -18.59 4.02 -0.11
N SER A 71 -17.73 5.04 -0.17
CA SER A 71 -18.10 6.40 0.25
C SER A 71 -18.98 7.07 -0.81
N SER A 72 -20.23 7.35 -0.46
CA SER A 72 -21.16 8.11 -1.28
C SER A 72 -20.57 9.47 -1.64
N MET A 73 -20.74 9.90 -2.90
CA MET A 73 -20.42 11.25 -3.39
C MET A 73 -21.39 12.27 -2.79
N THR A 74 -21.48 12.37 -1.47
CA THR A 74 -22.11 13.54 -0.84
C THR A 74 -21.01 14.58 -0.77
N GLU A 75 -20.99 15.46 -1.77
CA GLU A 75 -20.25 16.72 -1.75
C GLU A 75 -20.80 17.62 -0.64
N ASP A 76 -20.59 17.25 0.62
CA ASP A 76 -20.75 18.18 1.70
C ASP A 76 -19.42 18.92 1.83
N ARG A 77 -19.45 20.12 1.26
CA ARG A 77 -18.57 21.24 1.58
C ARG A 77 -18.65 21.51 3.08
N ASP A 78 -18.02 20.66 3.86
CA ASP A 78 -17.56 21.00 5.18
C ASP A 78 -16.06 20.77 5.15
N ASP A 79 -15.35 21.89 5.02
CA ASP A 79 -13.93 22.05 5.30
C ASP A 79 -13.62 21.63 6.75
N ALA A 80 -13.76 20.34 7.05
CA ALA A 80 -12.91 19.70 8.05
C ALA A 80 -11.57 19.42 7.35
N VAL A 81 -10.88 20.51 6.99
CA VAL A 81 -9.44 20.58 7.20
C VAL A 81 -9.28 20.04 8.61
N CYS A 82 -8.86 18.79 8.74
CA CYS A 82 -8.44 18.27 10.01
C CYS A 82 -7.20 19.10 10.33
N ASN A 83 -7.41 20.25 10.98
CA ASN A 83 -6.38 21.11 11.52
C ASN A 83 -5.83 20.36 12.73
N VAL A 84 -5.23 19.20 12.47
CA VAL A 84 -4.23 18.64 13.35
C VAL A 84 -3.09 19.62 13.21
N SER A 85 -2.93 20.46 14.21
CA SER A 85 -1.88 21.47 14.32
C SER A 85 -0.52 20.80 14.28
N SER A 86 -0.06 20.39 13.09
CA SER A 86 1.26 19.81 12.84
C SER A 86 1.77 18.92 13.99
N VAL A 87 0.90 18.13 14.63
CA VAL A 87 1.35 17.24 15.69
C VAL A 87 1.92 16.08 14.91
N ASP A 88 3.19 16.29 14.54
CA ASP A 88 4.09 15.34 13.97
C ASP A 88 3.72 13.99 14.54
N CYS A 89 3.27 13.08 13.68
CA CYS A 89 3.12 11.69 14.09
C CYS A 89 4.48 11.31 14.68
N GLU A 90 4.58 11.13 16.01
CA GLU A 90 5.86 10.93 16.71
C GLU A 90 6.58 9.74 16.07
N GLY A 91 7.43 10.05 15.09
CA GLY A 91 8.11 9.07 14.28
C GLY A 91 9.31 8.54 15.04
N PHE A 92 9.95 7.52 14.47
CA PHE A 92 11.23 6.98 14.93
C PHE A 92 12.28 8.08 15.24
N VAL A 93 12.21 9.21 14.53
CA VAL A 93 13.11 10.37 14.70
C VAL A 93 12.91 11.08 16.05
N ASP A 94 11.69 11.15 16.59
CA ASP A 94 11.43 11.77 17.89
C ASP A 94 11.87 10.87 19.05
N CYS A 95 11.73 9.55 18.90
CA CYS A 95 12.31 8.57 19.82
C CYS A 95 13.84 8.71 19.90
N LEU A 96 14.51 8.90 18.75
CA LEU A 96 15.96 9.11 18.71
C LEU A 96 16.38 10.43 19.38
N LYS A 97 15.64 11.52 19.14
CA LYS A 97 15.92 12.83 19.77
C LYS A 97 15.77 12.76 21.30
N LYS A 98 14.69 12.14 21.81
CA LYS A 98 14.46 11.97 23.25
C LYS A 98 15.56 11.12 23.91
N SER A 99 16.11 10.13 23.20
CA SER A 99 17.22 9.30 23.68
C SER A 99 18.56 10.06 23.76
N LEU A 100 18.76 11.07 22.90
CA LEU A 100 19.97 11.89 22.89
C LEU A 100 19.92 13.08 23.87
N THR A 101 18.73 13.54 24.26
CA THR A 101 18.56 14.66 25.21
C THR A 101 18.27 14.23 26.65
N GLY A 102 18.10 12.94 26.92
CA GLY A 102 18.00 12.40 28.28
C GLY A 102 19.37 12.17 28.91
N LYS A 103 19.95 13.21 29.54
CA LYS A 103 21.07 13.08 30.47
C LYS A 103 20.87 13.94 31.70
#